data_AF-A0A7V0Y4V2-F1
#
_entry.id   AF-A0A7V0Y4V2-F1
#
_cell.length_a   1.000
_cell.length_b   1.000
_cell.length_c   1.000
_cell.angle_alpha   90.00
_cell.angle_beta   90.00
_cell.angle_gamma   90.00
#
_symmetry.space_group_name_H-M   'P 1'
#
loop_
_entity.id
_entity.type
_entity.pdbx_description
1 polymer ?
#
loop_
_entity_poly.entity_id
_entity_poly.type
_entity_poly.pdbx_seq_one_letter_code
_entity_poly.pdbx_strand_id
1 'polypeptide(L)'
;MLAMLVLSAVLAAPQTVSFDLKDADLRDFLTEMGRAGDLNVVVHPTVSGKITLSVKDAAWQPLLEIVLKNYGLESELQGDLMRIVPTAVLETEHRQRAALEEARRAAAPLATRVIILNYARAVDVAAIVSRFLSPRGTVVVDSRKNAIIIRDSAP
;
A
#
# COMPACT_ATOMS: atom_id res chain seq x y z
N MET A 1 37.23 27.37 18.47
CA MET A 1 37.20 26.21 19.37
C MET A 1 35.91 25.43 19.06
N LEU A 2 35.83 24.69 17.95
CA LEU A 2 36.35 23.36 17.61
C LEU A 2 35.32 22.23 17.87
N ALA A 3 34.82 21.67 16.75
CA ALA A 3 34.50 20.27 16.46
C ALA A 3 33.36 19.49 17.16
N MET A 4 32.39 19.07 16.33
CA MET A 4 31.90 17.68 16.11
C MET A 4 30.79 17.77 15.02
N LEU A 5 30.94 17.44 13.71
CA LEU A 5 31.28 16.17 13.03
C LEU A 5 30.69 14.96 13.77
N VAL A 6 29.74 14.20 13.21
CA VAL A 6 29.90 13.43 11.97
C VAL A 6 28.61 13.40 11.13
N LEU A 7 28.70 13.96 9.92
CA LEU A 7 27.81 13.67 8.80
C LEU A 7 28.32 12.39 8.12
N SER A 8 27.70 11.24 8.39
CA SER A 8 27.92 10.04 7.57
C SER A 8 26.99 10.08 6.36
N ALA A 9 27.28 10.98 5.42
CA ALA A 9 26.91 10.74 4.04
C ALA A 9 27.84 9.63 3.54
N VAL A 10 27.36 8.39 3.59
CA VAL A 10 27.98 7.30 2.84
C VAL A 10 27.99 7.76 1.39
N LEU A 11 29.17 8.11 0.90
CA LEU A 11 29.43 8.32 -0.51
C LEU A 11 29.31 6.94 -1.15
N ALA A 12 28.08 6.48 -1.41
CA ALA A 12 27.84 5.46 -2.40
C ALA A 12 28.41 6.06 -3.70
N ALA A 13 29.60 5.62 -4.11
CA ALA A 13 30.16 6.01 -5.39
C ALA A 13 29.04 5.79 -6.42
N PRO A 14 28.68 6.80 -7.24
CA PRO A 14 27.66 6.60 -8.25
C PRO A 14 28.17 5.49 -9.14
N GLN A 15 27.60 4.28 -9.03
CA GLN A 15 27.89 3.21 -9.95
C GLN A 15 27.34 3.67 -11.29
N THR A 16 28.23 4.22 -12.10
CA THR A 16 27.91 4.70 -13.42
C THR A 16 27.88 3.51 -14.35
N VAL A 17 26.87 3.53 -15.21
CA VAL A 17 26.65 2.50 -16.19
C VAL A 17 26.57 3.12 -17.57
N SER A 18 27.20 2.46 -18.53
CA SER A 18 27.19 2.83 -19.95
C SER A 18 26.61 1.67 -20.74
N PHE A 19 25.49 1.90 -21.41
CA PHE A 19 24.74 0.89 -22.14
C PHE A 19 24.40 1.40 -23.54
N ASP A 20 24.67 0.59 -24.55
CA ASP A 20 24.10 0.74 -25.90
C ASP A 20 23.25 -0.50 -26.16
N LEU A 21 21.95 -0.36 -25.99
CA LEU A 21 20.97 -1.42 -26.17
C LEU A 21 20.08 -1.09 -27.35
N LYS A 22 19.99 -2.04 -28.27
CA LYS A 22 19.13 -1.97 -29.46
C LYS A 22 18.24 -3.19 -29.46
N ASP A 23 16.94 -2.96 -29.38
CA ASP A 23 15.92 -4.03 -29.43
C ASP A 23 16.09 -5.11 -28.34
N ALA A 24 16.60 -4.73 -27.16
CA ALA A 24 16.85 -5.64 -26.05
C ALA A 24 15.56 -5.97 -25.28
N ASP A 25 15.51 -7.12 -24.62
CA ASP A 25 14.38 -7.45 -23.74
C ASP A 25 14.39 -6.56 -22.48
N LEU A 26 13.24 -5.97 -22.16
CA LEU A 26 13.09 -5.09 -21.02
C LEU A 26 13.39 -5.81 -19.70
N ARG A 27 13.07 -7.10 -19.59
CA ARG A 27 13.27 -7.89 -18.37
C ARG A 27 14.75 -8.11 -18.11
N ASP A 28 15.49 -8.47 -19.15
CA ASP A 28 16.95 -8.64 -19.08
C ASP A 28 17.64 -7.33 -18.67
N PHE A 29 17.21 -6.21 -19.26
CA PHE A 29 17.70 -4.89 -18.88
C PHE A 29 17.45 -4.57 -17.39
N LEU A 30 16.24 -4.80 -16.89
CA LEU A 30 15.88 -4.53 -15.49
C LEU A 30 16.65 -5.42 -14.51
N THR A 31 16.87 -6.69 -14.87
CA THR A 31 17.71 -7.60 -14.07
C THR A 31 19.16 -7.13 -14.03
N GLU A 32 19.70 -6.63 -15.14
CA GLU A 32 21.06 -6.10 -15.19
C GLU A 32 21.20 -4.80 -14.38
N MET A 33 20.18 -3.92 -14.37
CA MET A 33 20.15 -2.74 -13.49
C MET A 33 20.17 -3.14 -12.00
N GLY A 34 19.46 -4.21 -11.64
CA GLY A 34 19.47 -4.76 -10.29
C GLY A 34 20.85 -5.19 -9.83
N ARG A 35 21.57 -5.91 -10.70
CA ARG A 35 22.95 -6.36 -10.44
C ARG A 35 23.92 -5.18 -10.28
N ALA A 36 23.77 -4.13 -11.09
CA ALA A 36 24.54 -2.90 -10.94
C ALA A 36 24.23 -2.15 -9.64
N GLY A 37 23.06 -2.39 -9.03
CA GLY A 37 22.69 -1.84 -7.73
C GLY A 37 23.00 -2.73 -6.53
N ASP A 38 23.53 -3.94 -6.75
CA ASP A 38 23.64 -5.01 -5.72
C ASP A 38 22.29 -5.36 -5.07
N LEU A 39 21.21 -5.41 -5.87
CA LEU A 39 19.84 -5.70 -5.41
C LEU A 39 19.27 -6.94 -6.09
N ASN A 40 18.49 -7.72 -5.33
CA ASN A 40 17.76 -8.87 -5.87
C ASN A 40 16.48 -8.42 -6.58
N VAL A 41 16.44 -8.51 -7.91
CA VAL A 41 15.28 -8.05 -8.72
C VAL A 41 14.33 -9.18 -9.09
N VAL A 42 13.03 -8.96 -8.87
CA VAL A 42 11.94 -9.83 -9.30
C VAL A 42 11.02 -9.07 -10.25
N VAL A 43 10.97 -9.49 -11.51
CA VAL A 43 10.15 -8.88 -12.55
C VAL A 43 8.86 -9.67 -12.77
N HIS A 44 7.71 -9.01 -12.67
CA HIS A 44 6.41 -9.64 -12.91
C HIS A 44 6.29 -10.18 -14.36
N PRO A 45 5.63 -11.34 -14.60
CA PRO A 45 5.50 -11.93 -15.95
C PRO A 45 4.78 -11.05 -16.97
N THR A 46 3.94 -10.14 -16.52
CA THR A 46 3.24 -9.17 -17.39
C THR A 46 4.16 -8.08 -17.95
N VAL A 47 5.36 -7.89 -17.39
CA VAL A 47 6.34 -6.96 -17.93
C VAL A 47 6.97 -7.60 -19.16
N SER A 48 6.48 -7.21 -20.34
CA SER A 48 7.00 -7.63 -21.63
C SER A 48 7.15 -6.40 -22.52
N GLY A 49 8.30 -6.27 -23.16
CA GLY A 49 8.57 -5.14 -24.04
C GLY A 49 10.01 -5.17 -24.52
N LYS A 50 10.26 -4.44 -25.59
CA LYS A 50 11.62 -4.22 -26.08
C LYS A 50 12.05 -2.81 -25.75
N ILE A 51 13.29 -2.66 -25.33
CA ILE A 51 13.90 -1.38 -25.01
C ILE A 51 15.04 -1.08 -25.98
N THR A 52 15.07 0.17 -26.44
CA THR A 52 16.20 0.73 -27.17
C THR A 52 16.67 1.96 -26.40
N LEU A 53 17.91 1.93 -25.95
CA LEU A 53 18.46 2.92 -25.04
C LEU A 53 19.96 3.06 -25.28
N SER A 54 20.43 4.30 -25.42
CA SER A 54 21.85 4.63 -25.50
C SER A 54 22.17 5.59 -24.38
N VAL A 55 23.00 5.14 -23.43
CA VAL A 55 23.36 5.87 -22.21
C VAL A 55 24.86 5.77 -22.00
N LYS A 56 25.46 6.91 -21.62
CA LYS A 56 26.88 7.02 -21.34
C LYS A 56 27.08 7.68 -19.98
N ASP A 57 27.85 7.04 -19.11
CA ASP A 57 28.27 7.53 -17.81
C ASP A 57 27.11 8.00 -16.90
N ALA A 58 25.96 7.30 -16.94
CA ALA A 58 24.81 7.65 -16.11
C ALA A 58 24.75 6.79 -14.85
N ALA A 59 24.27 7.37 -13.74
CA ALA A 59 23.94 6.58 -12.55
C ALA A 59 22.77 5.62 -12.83
N TRP A 60 22.81 4.41 -12.28
CA TRP A 60 21.77 3.41 -12.51
C TRP A 60 20.40 3.79 -11.90
N GLN A 61 20.37 4.48 -10.75
CA GLN A 61 19.10 4.82 -10.07
C GLN A 61 18.22 5.77 -10.89
N PRO A 62 18.73 6.93 -11.36
CA PRO A 62 17.92 7.84 -12.18
C PRO A 62 17.56 7.22 -13.53
N LEU A 63 18.45 6.39 -14.09
CA LEU A 63 18.18 5.68 -15.34
C LEU A 63 17.02 4.70 -15.19
N LEU A 64 17.06 3.87 -14.15
CA LEU A 64 15.99 2.94 -13.82
C LEU A 64 14.66 3.68 -13.65
N GLU A 65 14.64 4.78 -12.90
CA GLU A 65 13.43 5.58 -12.68
C GLU A 65 12.82 6.11 -13.99
N ILE A 66 13.65 6.60 -14.91
CA ILE A 66 13.20 7.08 -16.22
C ILE A 66 12.60 5.93 -17.05
N VAL A 67 13.26 4.77 -17.06
CA VAL A 67 12.76 3.59 -17.79
C VAL A 67 11.45 3.12 -17.19
N LEU A 68 11.36 3.01 -15.86
CA LEU A 68 10.12 2.61 -15.18
C LEU A 68 8.96 3.56 -15.54
N LYS A 69 9.18 4.87 -15.51
CA LYS A 69 8.17 5.87 -15.90
C LYS A 69 7.72 5.74 -17.36
N ASN A 70 8.65 5.51 -18.29
CA ASN A 70 8.33 5.38 -19.72
C ASN A 70 7.46 4.16 -20.03
N TYR A 71 7.64 3.06 -19.32
CA TYR A 71 6.89 1.81 -19.52
C TYR A 71 5.70 1.65 -18.55
N GLY A 72 5.39 2.67 -17.74
CA GLY A 72 4.31 2.58 -16.74
C GLY A 72 4.54 1.46 -15.72
N LEU A 73 5.80 1.29 -15.31
CA LEU A 73 6.24 0.31 -14.33
C LEU A 73 6.55 1.02 -13.01
N GLU A 74 6.43 0.28 -11.92
CA GLU A 74 6.74 0.75 -10.58
C GLU A 74 7.61 -0.30 -9.89
N SER A 75 8.56 0.18 -9.09
CA SER A 75 9.45 -0.66 -8.30
C SER A 75 9.11 -0.54 -6.81
N GLU A 76 8.85 -1.65 -6.16
CA GLU A 76 8.68 -1.74 -4.71
C GLU A 76 9.94 -2.37 -4.09
N LEU A 77 10.60 -1.62 -3.20
CA LEU A 77 11.73 -2.14 -2.44
C LEU A 77 11.24 -2.76 -1.13
N GLN A 78 11.57 -4.03 -0.92
CA GLN A 78 11.30 -4.79 0.30
C GLN A 78 12.63 -5.31 0.85
N GLY A 79 13.34 -4.44 1.58
CA GLY A 79 14.68 -4.72 2.07
C GLY A 79 15.69 -4.80 0.92
N ASP A 80 16.19 -6.02 0.67
CA ASP A 80 17.16 -6.33 -0.39
C ASP A 80 16.48 -6.77 -1.71
N LEU A 81 15.16 -6.97 -1.67
CA LEU A 81 14.38 -7.41 -2.82
C LEU A 81 13.70 -6.22 -3.49
N MET A 82 13.92 -6.04 -4.80
CA MET A 82 13.22 -5.07 -5.62
C MET A 82 12.21 -5.79 -6.52
N ARG A 83 10.92 -5.53 -6.29
CA ARG A 83 9.83 -6.06 -7.12
C ARG A 83 9.44 -5.04 -8.18
N ILE A 84 9.45 -5.42 -9.46
CA ILE A 84 9.03 -4.56 -10.56
C ILE A 84 7.71 -5.06 -11.13
N VAL A 85 6.72 -4.18 -11.16
CA VAL A 85 5.33 -4.48 -11.54
C VAL A 85 4.76 -3.37 -12.43
N PRO A 86 3.87 -3.66 -13.37
CA PRO A 86 3.14 -2.62 -14.10
C PRO A 86 2.17 -1.87 -13.17
N THR A 87 2.08 -0.55 -13.31
CA THR A 87 1.15 0.29 -12.53
C THR A 87 -0.30 -0.19 -12.70
N ALA A 88 -0.69 -0.65 -13.89
CA ALA A 88 -2.03 -1.21 -14.13
C ALA A 88 -2.35 -2.46 -13.29
N VAL A 89 -1.33 -3.29 -13.01
CA VAL A 89 -1.48 -4.48 -12.16
C VAL A 89 -1.60 -4.03 -10.70
N LEU A 90 -0.77 -3.08 -10.26
CA LEU A 90 -0.87 -2.49 -8.92
C LEU A 90 -2.24 -1.89 -8.64
N GLU A 91 -2.77 -1.06 -9.54
CA GLU A 91 -4.11 -0.47 -9.39
C GLU A 91 -5.20 -1.55 -9.27
N THR A 92 -5.05 -2.65 -10.00
CA THR A 92 -5.98 -3.77 -9.93
C THR A 92 -5.85 -4.52 -8.61
N GLU A 93 -4.63 -4.81 -8.14
CA GLU A 93 -4.38 -5.41 -6.83
C GLU A 93 -4.93 -4.53 -5.70
N HIS A 94 -4.72 -3.22 -5.75
CA HIS A 94 -5.24 -2.27 -4.76
C HIS A 94 -6.76 -2.27 -4.73
N ARG A 95 -7.42 -2.23 -5.89
CA ARG A 95 -8.89 -2.30 -5.98
C ARG A 95 -9.43 -3.62 -5.45
N GLN A 96 -8.80 -4.74 -5.79
CA GLN A 96 -9.20 -6.06 -5.31
C GLN A 96 -9.05 -6.18 -3.79
N ARG A 97 -7.94 -5.68 -3.23
CA ARG A 97 -7.72 -5.67 -1.78
C ARG A 97 -8.76 -4.80 -1.08
N ALA A 98 -9.04 -3.60 -1.60
CA ALA A 98 -10.06 -2.73 -1.04
C ALA A 98 -11.45 -3.40 -1.04
N ALA A 99 -11.85 -3.98 -2.17
CA ALA A 99 -13.11 -4.71 -2.28
C ALA A 99 -13.19 -5.92 -1.34
N LEU A 100 -12.09 -6.66 -1.17
CA LEU A 100 -12.01 -7.78 -0.25
C LEU A 100 -12.17 -7.33 1.20
N GLU A 101 -11.52 -6.23 1.60
CA GLU A 101 -11.64 -5.67 2.94
C GLU A 101 -13.06 -5.13 3.21
N GLU A 102 -13.69 -4.49 2.24
CA GLU A 102 -15.10 -4.09 2.33
C GLU A 102 -16.03 -5.31 2.48
N ALA A 103 -15.83 -6.35 1.66
CA ALA A 103 -16.59 -7.59 1.75
C ALA A 103 -16.39 -8.27 3.10
N ARG A 104 -15.16 -8.29 3.65
CA ARG A 104 -14.86 -8.81 4.99
C ARG A 104 -15.59 -8.01 6.07
N ARG A 105 -15.58 -6.68 6.00
CA ARG A 105 -16.32 -5.81 6.94
C ARG A 105 -17.84 -6.01 6.84
N ALA A 106 -18.37 -6.27 5.64
CA ALA A 106 -19.78 -6.60 5.43
C ALA A 106 -20.14 -8.01 5.95
N ALA A 107 -19.23 -8.96 5.85
CA ALA A 107 -19.41 -10.32 6.37
C ALA A 107 -19.12 -10.47 7.88
N ALA A 108 -18.47 -9.48 8.50
CA ALA A 108 -18.17 -9.51 9.93
C ALA A 108 -19.45 -9.64 10.77
N PRO A 109 -19.46 -10.53 11.79
CA PRO A 109 -20.63 -10.77 12.62
C PRO A 109 -20.96 -9.54 13.45
N LEU A 110 -22.24 -9.16 13.46
CA LEU A 110 -22.75 -8.06 14.28
C LEU A 110 -22.90 -8.56 15.73
N ALA A 111 -22.29 -7.84 16.68
CA ALA A 111 -22.45 -8.10 18.10
C ALA A 111 -23.72 -7.42 18.60
N THR A 112 -24.57 -8.16 19.32
CA THR A 112 -25.77 -7.60 19.98
C THR A 112 -25.52 -7.50 21.47
N ARG A 113 -25.68 -6.30 22.02
CA ARG A 113 -25.54 -6.01 23.45
C ARG A 113 -26.81 -5.36 23.98
N VAL A 114 -27.29 -5.84 25.11
CA VAL A 114 -28.43 -5.26 25.83
C VAL A 114 -27.89 -4.54 27.06
N ILE A 115 -28.24 -3.26 27.21
CA ILE A 115 -27.80 -2.43 28.34
C ILE A 115 -29.05 -1.87 29.02
N ILE A 116 -29.22 -2.18 30.31
CA ILE A 116 -30.29 -1.63 31.14
C ILE A 116 -29.81 -0.32 31.75
N LEU A 117 -30.64 0.72 31.70
CA LEU A 117 -30.32 2.04 32.21
C LEU A 117 -31.05 2.29 33.54
N ASN A 118 -30.30 2.65 34.58
CA ASN A 118 -30.86 2.88 35.92
C ASN A 118 -31.07 4.36 36.25
N TYR A 119 -30.29 5.26 35.64
CA TYR A 119 -30.25 6.69 35.97
C TYR A 119 -30.55 7.61 34.76
N ALA A 120 -30.89 7.04 33.61
CA ALA A 120 -31.19 7.78 32.39
C ALA A 120 -32.35 7.13 31.63
N ARG A 121 -33.12 7.93 30.89
CA ARG A 121 -34.19 7.43 30.01
C ARG A 121 -33.59 6.84 28.74
N ALA A 122 -34.00 5.63 28.37
CA ALA A 122 -33.49 4.92 27.20
C ALA A 122 -33.69 5.67 25.87
N VAL A 123 -34.75 6.49 25.77
CA VAL A 123 -35.04 7.31 24.57
C VAL A 123 -33.97 8.40 24.36
N ASP A 124 -33.57 9.10 25.42
CA ASP A 124 -32.59 10.19 25.35
C ASP A 124 -31.19 9.64 25.03
N VAL A 125 -30.83 8.51 25.65
CA VAL A 125 -29.54 7.85 25.41
C VAL A 125 -29.48 7.25 24.00
N ALA A 126 -30.57 6.66 23.50
CA ALA A 126 -30.61 6.11 22.14
C ALA A 126 -30.38 7.19 21.07
N ALA A 127 -30.93 8.40 21.26
CA ALA A 127 -30.70 9.51 20.35
C ALA A 127 -29.21 9.90 20.27
N ILE A 128 -28.49 9.88 21.40
CA ILE A 128 -27.05 10.15 21.44
C ILE A 128 -26.28 9.01 20.80
N VAL A 129 -26.53 7.77 21.23
CA VAL A 129 -25.81 6.58 20.77
C VAL A 129 -25.99 6.36 19.27
N SER A 130 -27.17 6.66 18.71
CA SER A 130 -27.43 6.53 17.27
C SER A 130 -26.45 7.30 16.38
N ARG A 131 -25.83 8.37 16.89
CA ARG A 131 -24.85 9.18 16.16
C ARG A 131 -23.43 8.60 16.21
N PHE A 132 -23.17 7.67 17.12
CA PHE A 132 -21.88 7.03 17.33
C PHE A 132 -21.84 5.58 16.82
N LEU A 133 -22.95 5.09 16.25
CA LEU A 133 -23.02 3.75 15.65
C LEU A 133 -22.30 3.70 14.31
N SER A 134 -21.76 2.52 13.99
CA SER A 134 -21.23 2.24 12.65
C SER A 134 -22.37 2.31 11.60
N PRO A 135 -22.06 2.43 10.29
CA PRO A 135 -23.10 2.48 9.24
C PRO A 135 -24.07 1.28 9.21
N ARG A 136 -23.68 0.15 9.82
CA ARG A 136 -24.49 -1.07 9.96
C ARG A 136 -25.16 -1.22 11.33
N GLY A 137 -24.88 -0.29 12.24
CA GLY A 137 -25.36 -0.32 13.61
C GLY A 137 -26.86 -0.02 13.70
N THR A 138 -27.56 -0.73 14.57
CA THR A 138 -28.98 -0.48 14.87
C THR A 138 -29.15 -0.35 16.37
N VAL A 139 -29.87 0.68 16.82
CA VAL A 139 -30.32 0.82 18.20
C VAL A 139 -31.82 0.63 18.28
N VAL A 140 -32.25 -0.22 19.20
CA VAL A 140 -33.66 -0.44 19.52
C VAL A 140 -33.87 -0.14 21.00
N VAL A 141 -34.93 0.61 21.30
CA VAL A 141 -35.27 1.00 22.67
C VAL A 141 -36.36 0.07 23.20
N ASP A 142 -36.14 -0.52 24.36
CA ASP A 142 -37.17 -1.21 25.16
C ASP A 142 -37.60 -0.30 26.32
N SER A 143 -38.78 0.30 26.18
CA SER A 143 -39.36 1.21 27.17
C SER A 143 -39.90 0.51 28.41
N ARG A 144 -40.20 -0.80 28.36
CA ARG A 144 -40.73 -1.55 29.51
C ARG A 144 -39.66 -1.86 30.53
N LYS A 145 -38.44 -2.14 30.07
CA LYS A 145 -37.27 -2.45 30.92
C LYS A 145 -36.27 -1.30 31.04
N ASN A 146 -36.58 -0.14 30.46
CA ASN A 146 -35.65 0.99 30.30
C ASN A 146 -34.27 0.53 29.80
N ALA A 147 -34.27 -0.25 28.72
CA ALA A 147 -33.06 -0.86 28.16
C ALA A 147 -32.85 -0.44 26.71
N ILE A 148 -31.58 -0.40 26.29
CA ILE A 148 -31.17 -0.20 24.90
C ILE A 148 -30.55 -1.49 24.37
N ILE A 149 -31.00 -1.91 23.20
CA ILE A 149 -30.46 -3.04 22.45
C ILE A 149 -29.64 -2.45 21.31
N ILE A 150 -28.33 -2.66 21.36
CA ILE A 150 -27.39 -2.17 20.37
C ILE A 150 -26.90 -3.38 19.59
N ARG A 151 -27.08 -3.34 18.26
CA ARG A 151 -26.46 -4.29 17.34
C ARG A 151 -25.46 -3.52 16.50
N ASP A 152 -24.17 -3.78 16.67
CA ASP A 152 -23.11 -3.10 15.91
C ASP A 152 -21.97 -4.06 15.53
N SER A 153 -21.16 -3.70 14.54
CA SER A 153 -19.92 -4.41 14.26
C SER A 153 -18.97 -4.27 15.45
N ALA A 154 -18.39 -5.39 15.90
CA ALA A 154 -17.32 -5.33 16.90
C ALA A 154 -16.15 -4.48 16.36
N PRO A 155 -15.48 -3.68 17.21
CA PRO A 155 -14.30 -2.92 16.82
C PRO A 155 -13.15 -3.81 16.33
#